data_AF-A0A226N9L7-F1
#
_entry.id   AF-A0A226N9L7-F1
#
_cell.length_a   1.000
_cell.length_b   1.000
_cell.length_c   1.000
_cell.angle_alpha   90.00
_cell.angle_beta   90.00
_cell.angle_gamma   90.00
#
_symmetry.space_group_name_H-M   'P 1'
#
loop_
_entity.id
_entity.type
_entity.pdbx_description
1 polymer ?
#
loop_
_entity_poly.entity_id
_entity_poly.type
_entity_poly.pdbx_seq_one_letter_code
_entity_poly.pdbx_strand_id
1 'polypeptide(L)'
;MGNLPALPPAAARSCGICSRSVSPAPEDGAGHDPPARENSAAHAQRLREVEAAVRDTGTYQLHEAELIFGAKHAWRNAARCVGRIQWNKLQVFDARDCATVEEMFGFLCSHIQYATNKGNIRSAITVFPQRTRGRGDFRIWNAQLIRYAGYREPDGSVLGDPASVDITELCVHYGWSPPRGRFDVLPLLLQSPERGPDIFPLPEEIVLQVPLSHPT
;
A
#
# COMPACT_ATOMS: atom_id res chain seq x y z
N MET A 1 -22.13 33.81 -30.53
CA MET A 1 -23.04 33.22 -29.53
C MET A 1 -22.81 31.72 -29.53
N GLY A 2 -22.41 31.16 -28.38
CA GLY A 2 -22.10 29.74 -28.22
C GLY A 2 -20.97 29.53 -27.22
N ASN A 3 -21.16 29.99 -25.98
CA ASN A 3 -20.24 29.70 -24.87
C ASN A 3 -20.33 28.21 -24.51
N LEU A 4 -19.19 27.51 -24.47
CA LEU A 4 -19.08 26.23 -23.78
C LEU A 4 -19.37 26.43 -22.27
N PRO A 5 -20.07 25.50 -21.61
CA PRO A 5 -20.19 25.54 -20.16
C PRO A 5 -18.83 25.18 -19.53
N ALA A 6 -18.37 26.03 -18.62
CA ALA A 6 -17.24 25.76 -17.76
C ALA A 6 -17.53 24.53 -16.89
N LEU A 7 -16.60 23.56 -16.88
CA LEU A 7 -16.56 22.50 -15.88
C LEU A 7 -16.43 23.14 -14.49
N PRO A 8 -17.28 22.77 -13.51
CA PRO A 8 -17.15 23.31 -12.16
C PRO A 8 -15.84 22.82 -11.53
N PRO A 9 -15.21 23.62 -10.66
CA PRO A 9 -14.03 23.19 -9.93
C PRO A 9 -14.38 21.96 -9.08
N ALA A 10 -13.55 20.92 -9.18
CA ALA A 10 -13.66 19.74 -8.34
C ALA A 10 -13.69 20.20 -6.89
N ALA A 11 -14.85 20.05 -6.24
CA ALA A 11 -15.00 20.33 -4.84
C ALA A 11 -14.01 19.45 -4.09
N ALA A 12 -12.99 20.07 -3.48
CA ALA A 12 -12.15 19.46 -2.46
C ALA A 12 -13.07 19.08 -1.29
N ARG A 13 -13.72 17.93 -1.40
CA ARG A 13 -14.34 17.27 -0.25
C ARG A 13 -13.18 16.90 0.64
N SER A 14 -13.08 17.55 1.79
CA SER A 14 -12.19 17.11 2.86
C SER A 14 -12.56 15.66 3.15
N CYS A 15 -11.69 14.76 2.73
CA CYS A 15 -11.80 13.36 3.08
C CYS A 15 -11.62 13.30 4.60
N GLY A 16 -12.68 12.93 5.34
CA GLY A 16 -12.66 12.76 6.79
C GLY A 16 -11.71 11.66 7.29
N ILE A 17 -10.90 11.08 6.40
CA ILE A 17 -9.79 10.18 6.69
C ILE A 17 -8.59 10.96 7.26
N CYS A 18 -8.43 12.26 6.94
CA CYS A 18 -7.32 13.08 7.44
C CYS A 18 -7.40 13.44 8.95
N SER A 19 -8.48 13.10 9.65
CA SER A 19 -8.68 13.44 11.07
C SER A 19 -8.57 12.25 12.03
N ARG A 20 -8.27 11.03 11.56
CA ARG A 20 -7.67 10.03 12.45
C ARG A 20 -6.22 10.44 12.66
N SER A 21 -6.00 11.17 13.76
CA SER A 21 -4.68 11.51 14.27
C SER A 21 -3.77 10.29 14.13
N VAL A 22 -2.76 10.41 13.27
CA VAL A 22 -1.59 9.54 13.25
C VAL A 22 -0.93 9.72 14.61
N SER A 23 -1.34 8.91 15.59
CA SER A 23 -0.68 8.88 16.88
C SER A 23 0.78 8.51 16.63
N PRO A 24 1.74 9.28 17.17
CA PRO A 24 3.14 8.86 17.11
C PRO A 24 3.25 7.50 17.78
N ALA A 25 3.90 6.55 17.09
CA ALA A 25 4.25 5.27 17.70
C ALA A 25 5.09 5.54 18.96
N PRO A 26 4.86 4.82 20.07
CA PRO A 26 5.73 4.93 21.23
C PRO A 26 7.16 4.60 20.82
N GLU A 27 8.13 5.39 21.31
CA GLU A 27 9.55 5.09 21.16
C GLU A 27 9.89 3.89 22.06
N ASP A 28 9.67 2.68 21.56
CA ASP A 28 10.00 1.46 22.30
C ASP A 28 11.50 1.17 22.19
N GLY A 29 12.16 1.31 23.35
CA GLY A 29 13.54 0.91 23.58
C GLY A 29 13.76 -0.58 23.29
N ALA A 30 14.95 -0.87 22.78
CA ALA A 30 15.64 -2.16 22.79
C ALA A 30 14.78 -3.43 22.58
N GLY A 31 14.60 -3.82 21.31
CA GLY A 31 14.84 -5.16 20.76
C GLY A 31 14.62 -6.43 21.59
N HIS A 32 13.66 -6.47 22.51
CA HIS A 32 13.30 -7.67 23.25
C HIS A 32 12.04 -8.25 22.60
N ASP A 33 12.17 -9.44 22.02
CA ASP A 33 10.99 -10.25 21.71
C ASP A 33 10.16 -10.35 23.00
N PRO A 34 8.83 -10.15 22.95
CA PRO A 34 8.00 -10.29 24.14
C PRO A 34 8.26 -11.66 24.77
N PRO A 35 8.36 -11.76 26.11
CA PRO A 35 8.68 -13.02 26.77
C PRO A 35 7.72 -14.10 26.29
N ALA A 36 8.27 -15.22 25.81
CA ALA A 36 7.50 -16.34 25.31
C ALA A 36 6.52 -16.80 26.41
N ARG A 37 5.25 -16.42 26.30
CA ARG A 37 4.16 -16.87 27.18
C ARG A 37 3.71 -18.28 26.83
N GLU A 38 4.63 -19.09 26.32
CA GLU A 38 4.40 -20.46 25.94
C GLU A 38 3.87 -21.22 27.17
N ASN A 39 2.87 -22.07 26.95
CA ASN A 39 2.17 -22.82 27.99
C ASN A 39 1.49 -21.99 29.10
N SER A 40 1.35 -20.67 28.94
CA SER A 40 0.52 -19.86 29.84
C SER A 40 -0.98 -20.11 29.63
N ALA A 41 -1.80 -19.76 30.63
CA ALA A 41 -3.26 -19.82 30.50
C ALA A 41 -3.78 -18.99 29.32
N ALA A 42 -3.18 -17.82 29.07
CA ALA A 42 -3.52 -16.95 27.94
C ALA A 42 -3.17 -17.61 26.59
N HIS A 43 -2.04 -18.30 26.50
CA HIS A 43 -1.66 -19.05 25.29
C HIS A 43 -2.64 -20.20 25.01
N ALA A 44 -2.93 -21.03 26.01
CA ALA A 44 -3.89 -22.12 25.86
C ALA A 44 -5.30 -21.63 25.51
N GLN A 45 -5.70 -20.48 26.07
CA GLN A 45 -6.98 -19.84 25.74
C GLN A 45 -7.00 -19.35 24.29
N ARG A 46 -5.94 -18.67 23.83
CA ARG A 46 -5.86 -18.17 22.45
C ARG A 46 -5.89 -19.31 21.43
N LEU A 47 -5.23 -20.44 21.72
CA LEU A 47 -5.31 -21.64 20.85
C LEU A 47 -6.75 -22.14 20.70
N ARG A 48 -7.48 -22.28 21.81
CA ARG A 48 -8.89 -22.71 21.79
C ARG A 48 -9.78 -21.75 20.98
N GLU A 49 -9.56 -20.45 21.09
CA GLU A 49 -10.30 -19.44 20.33
C GLU A 49 -10.06 -19.56 18.82
N VAL A 50 -8.81 -19.74 18.41
CA VAL A 50 -8.45 -19.92 17.00
C VAL A 50 -9.02 -21.23 16.46
N GLU A 51 -8.89 -22.34 17.20
CA GLU A 51 -9.47 -23.63 16.83
C GLU A 51 -11.00 -23.55 16.67
N ALA A 52 -11.67 -22.85 17.59
CA ALA A 52 -13.11 -22.63 17.49
C ALA A 52 -13.48 -21.79 16.26
N ALA A 53 -12.79 -20.67 16.03
CA ALA A 53 -13.05 -19.81 14.87
C ALA A 53 -12.85 -20.55 13.55
N VAL A 54 -11.78 -21.34 13.42
CA VAL A 54 -11.50 -22.14 12.22
C VAL A 54 -12.57 -23.21 12.01
N ARG A 55 -12.99 -23.90 13.08
CA ARG A 55 -14.06 -24.91 13.00
C ARG A 55 -15.38 -24.29 12.55
N ASP A 56 -15.73 -23.12 13.09
CA ASP A 56 -17.05 -22.52 12.92
C ASP A 56 -17.16 -21.70 11.62
N THR A 57 -16.06 -21.05 11.19
CA THR A 57 -16.06 -20.13 10.04
C THR A 57 -15.12 -20.52 8.89
N GLY A 58 -14.27 -21.54 9.09
CA GLY A 58 -13.24 -21.95 8.12
C GLY A 58 -12.01 -21.03 8.06
N THR A 59 -11.95 -20.00 8.91
CA THR A 59 -10.84 -19.04 9.02
C THR A 59 -10.75 -18.48 10.44
N TYR A 60 -9.78 -17.62 10.72
CA TYR A 60 -9.72 -16.84 11.95
C TYR A 60 -9.17 -15.43 11.68
N GLN A 61 -9.25 -14.56 12.69
CA GLN A 61 -8.68 -13.22 12.66
C GLN A 61 -7.51 -13.12 13.63
N LEU A 62 -6.40 -12.55 13.14
CA LEU A 62 -5.26 -12.22 13.98
C LEU A 62 -5.62 -11.06 14.91
N HIS A 63 -5.13 -11.13 16.15
CA HIS A 63 -5.04 -9.95 16.99
C HIS A 63 -3.98 -9.00 16.43
N GLU A 64 -4.11 -7.70 16.71
CA GLU A 64 -3.17 -6.67 16.22
C GLU A 64 -1.71 -7.01 16.57
N ALA A 65 -1.44 -7.46 17.80
CA ALA A 65 -0.11 -7.87 18.22
C ALA A 65 0.45 -9.05 17.38
N GLU A 66 -0.40 -10.01 17.02
CA GLU A 66 -0.04 -11.15 16.17
C GLU A 66 0.25 -10.69 14.73
N LEU A 67 -0.54 -9.74 14.22
CA LEU A 67 -0.33 -9.13 12.90
C LEU A 67 1.01 -8.39 12.83
N ILE A 68 1.29 -7.54 13.83
CA ILE A 68 2.55 -6.79 13.91
C ILE A 68 3.75 -7.73 13.96
N PHE A 69 3.67 -8.75 14.83
CA PHE A 69 4.70 -9.77 14.96
C PHE A 69 4.94 -10.51 13.64
N GLY A 70 3.86 -10.98 13.01
CA GLY A 70 3.90 -11.72 11.75
C GLY A 70 4.49 -10.90 10.60
N ALA A 71 4.10 -9.63 10.47
CA ALA A 71 4.62 -8.73 9.43
C ALA A 71 6.13 -8.49 9.59
N LYS A 72 6.60 -8.21 10.81
CA LYS A 72 8.03 -8.04 11.11
C LYS A 72 8.82 -9.31 10.81
N HIS A 73 8.30 -10.47 11.20
CA HIS A 73 8.95 -11.76 10.95
C HIS A 73 8.95 -12.15 9.47
N ALA A 74 7.90 -11.82 8.71
CA ALA A 74 7.89 -12.04 7.27
C ALA A 74 9.06 -11.31 6.59
N TRP A 75 9.34 -10.06 6.97
CA TRP A 75 10.50 -9.33 6.45
C TRP A 75 11.83 -9.94 6.93
N ARG A 76 11.95 -10.26 8.22
CA ARG A 76 13.14 -10.95 8.78
C ARG A 76 13.46 -12.24 8.01
N ASN A 77 12.44 -12.97 7.59
CA ASN A 77 12.56 -14.25 6.89
C ASN A 77 12.67 -14.12 5.37
N ALA A 78 12.61 -12.91 4.82
CA ALA A 78 12.76 -12.67 3.37
C ALA A 78 14.24 -12.84 2.94
N ALA A 79 14.63 -14.07 2.60
CA ALA A 79 16.02 -14.44 2.29
C ALA A 79 16.69 -13.60 1.19
N ARG A 80 15.89 -13.02 0.28
CA ARG A 80 16.36 -12.16 -0.83
C ARG A 80 16.56 -10.69 -0.43
N CYS A 81 16.21 -10.28 0.79
CA CYS A 81 16.37 -8.90 1.26
C CYS A 81 17.70 -8.72 2.00
N VAL A 82 18.60 -7.89 1.50
CA VAL A 82 19.84 -7.55 2.21
C VAL A 82 19.61 -6.59 3.39
N GLY A 83 18.55 -5.76 3.33
CA GLY A 83 18.21 -4.74 4.33
C GLY A 83 17.57 -5.26 5.63
N ARG A 84 17.64 -6.56 5.90
CA ARG A 84 16.96 -7.20 7.04
C ARG A 84 17.43 -6.75 8.40
N ILE A 85 18.57 -6.06 8.54
CA ILE A 85 19.02 -5.52 9.83
C ILE A 85 17.99 -4.56 10.46
N GLN A 86 17.12 -3.93 9.66
CA GLN A 86 16.09 -2.99 10.12
C GLN A 86 14.73 -3.66 10.46
N TRP A 87 14.64 -5.00 10.40
CA TRP A 87 13.36 -5.73 10.44
C TRP A 87 12.46 -5.39 11.64
N ASN A 88 13.06 -5.09 12.80
CA ASN A 88 12.33 -4.79 14.03
C ASN A 88 11.75 -3.36 14.07
N LYS A 89 12.23 -2.45 13.20
CA LYS A 89 11.79 -1.05 13.05
C LYS A 89 10.75 -0.85 11.94
N LEU A 90 10.02 -1.91 11.57
CA LEU A 90 8.92 -1.82 10.62
C LEU A 90 7.67 -1.23 11.29
N GLN A 91 7.15 -0.13 10.76
CA GLN A 91 5.81 0.37 11.09
C GLN A 91 4.76 -0.50 10.39
N VAL A 92 3.75 -0.93 11.14
CA VAL A 92 2.62 -1.70 10.59
C VAL A 92 1.37 -0.83 10.71
N PHE A 93 0.67 -0.64 9.60
CA PHE A 93 -0.64 -0.02 9.56
C PHE A 93 -1.68 -1.11 9.32
N ASP A 94 -2.56 -1.30 10.28
CA ASP A 94 -3.69 -2.22 10.16
C ASP A 94 -4.82 -1.53 9.38
N ALA A 95 -5.07 -2.00 8.16
CA ALA A 95 -6.14 -1.53 7.28
C ALA A 95 -7.12 -2.68 6.95
N ARG A 96 -7.25 -3.67 7.84
CA ARG A 96 -8.15 -4.81 7.66
C ARG A 96 -9.64 -4.44 7.79
N ASP A 97 -9.95 -3.22 8.24
CA ASP A 97 -11.30 -2.63 8.23
C ASP A 97 -11.64 -1.93 6.90
N CYS A 98 -10.70 -1.84 5.96
CA CYS A 98 -10.91 -1.24 4.63
C CYS A 98 -12.00 -1.99 3.85
N ALA A 99 -12.98 -1.25 3.35
CA ALA A 99 -14.12 -1.78 2.61
C ALA A 99 -14.09 -1.39 1.13
N THR A 100 -13.57 -0.20 0.78
CA THR A 100 -13.62 0.34 -0.59
C THR A 100 -12.24 0.64 -1.18
N VAL A 101 -12.18 0.86 -2.50
CA VAL A 101 -10.93 1.24 -3.19
C VAL A 101 -10.51 2.68 -2.87
N GLU A 102 -11.45 3.57 -2.55
CA GLU A 102 -11.17 4.95 -2.12
C GLU A 102 -10.51 4.98 -0.74
N GLU A 103 -10.98 4.14 0.19
CA GLU A 103 -10.34 3.95 1.50
C GLU A 103 -8.94 3.35 1.31
N MET A 104 -8.83 2.34 0.45
CA MET A 104 -7.55 1.71 0.09
C MET A 104 -6.56 2.76 -0.43
N PHE A 105 -6.99 3.63 -1.36
CA PHE A 105 -6.19 4.74 -1.87
C PHE A 105 -5.78 5.71 -0.75
N GLY A 106 -6.71 6.08 0.14
CA GLY A 106 -6.41 6.92 1.31
C GLY A 106 -5.32 6.33 2.20
N PHE A 107 -5.43 5.04 2.53
CA PHE A 107 -4.41 4.31 3.31
C PHE A 107 -3.05 4.28 2.60
N LEU A 108 -3.01 4.12 1.28
CA LEU A 108 -1.78 4.13 0.50
C LEU A 108 -1.13 5.53 0.44
N CYS A 109 -1.92 6.59 0.32
CA CYS A 109 -1.43 7.96 0.40
C CYS A 109 -0.81 8.26 1.77
N SER A 110 -1.48 7.89 2.86
CA SER A 110 -0.94 8.03 4.22
C SER A 110 0.32 7.19 4.42
N HIS A 111 0.37 5.98 3.87
CA HIS A 111 1.56 5.13 3.88
C HIS A 111 2.74 5.82 3.20
N ILE A 112 2.55 6.35 1.98
CA ILE A 112 3.61 7.04 1.23
C ILE A 112 4.10 8.28 2.00
N GLN A 113 3.20 9.11 2.50
CA GLN A 113 3.57 10.29 3.29
C GLN A 113 4.39 9.91 4.54
N TYR A 114 3.94 8.88 5.27
CA TYR A 114 4.65 8.39 6.45
C TYR A 114 6.03 7.84 6.09
N ALA A 115 6.12 7.00 5.06
CA ALA A 115 7.34 6.33 4.64
C ALA A 115 8.35 7.32 4.06
N THR A 116 7.90 8.30 3.28
CA THR A 116 8.75 9.32 2.66
C THR A 116 9.33 10.29 3.70
N ASN A 117 8.54 10.74 4.68
CA ASN A 117 9.00 11.56 5.81
C ASN A 117 10.01 12.67 5.42
N LYS A 118 9.67 13.46 4.38
CA LYS A 118 10.49 14.55 3.84
C LYS A 118 11.93 14.13 3.47
N GLY A 119 12.10 12.88 3.02
CA GLY A 119 13.39 12.30 2.63
C GLY A 119 14.07 11.45 3.72
N ASN A 120 13.63 11.53 4.98
CA ASN A 120 14.14 10.67 6.05
C ASN A 120 13.34 9.37 6.13
N ILE A 121 13.58 8.48 5.18
CA ILE A 121 12.73 7.31 4.88
C ILE A 121 12.51 6.41 6.10
N ARG A 122 11.26 5.99 6.30
CA ARG A 122 10.84 5.01 7.34
C ARG A 122 10.24 3.77 6.70
N SER A 123 10.62 2.60 7.21
CA SER A 123 10.07 1.32 6.75
C SER A 123 8.64 1.14 7.25
N ALA A 124 7.70 0.89 6.35
CA ALA A 124 6.30 0.67 6.69
C ALA A 124 5.68 -0.46 5.86
N ILE A 125 4.60 -1.04 6.38
CA ILE A 125 3.69 -1.93 5.66
C ILE A 125 2.25 -1.57 6.03
N THR A 126 1.35 -1.55 5.04
CA THR A 126 -0.10 -1.43 5.27
C THR A 126 -0.75 -2.75 4.91
N VAL A 127 -1.50 -3.35 5.85
CA VAL A 127 -2.11 -4.66 5.68
C VAL A 127 -3.61 -4.52 5.45
N PHE A 128 -4.05 -4.83 4.24
CA PHE A 128 -5.45 -4.85 3.83
C PHE A 128 -6.16 -6.15 4.24
N PRO A 129 -7.50 -6.25 4.09
CA PRO A 129 -8.25 -7.43 4.49
C PRO A 129 -7.71 -8.72 3.86
N GLN A 130 -7.68 -9.79 4.65
CA GLN A 130 -7.24 -11.10 4.17
C GLN A 130 -8.22 -11.67 3.13
N ARG A 131 -7.71 -12.55 2.26
CA ARG A 131 -8.54 -13.30 1.31
C ARG A 131 -9.60 -14.13 2.06
N THR A 132 -10.82 -14.11 1.55
CA THR A 132 -11.93 -14.94 2.04
C THR A 132 -12.44 -15.84 0.93
N ARG A 133 -12.71 -17.11 1.25
CA ARG A 133 -13.24 -18.07 0.28
C ARG A 133 -14.58 -17.59 -0.29
N GLY A 134 -14.73 -17.65 -1.62
CA GLY A 134 -15.98 -17.27 -2.30
C GLY A 134 -16.18 -15.77 -2.47
N ARG A 135 -15.21 -14.94 -2.08
CA ARG A 135 -15.19 -13.49 -2.29
C ARG A 135 -13.94 -13.11 -3.10
N GLY A 136 -14.01 -12.01 -3.86
CA GLY A 136 -12.84 -11.47 -4.56
C GLY A 136 -11.75 -10.99 -3.59
N ASP A 137 -10.63 -10.52 -4.15
CA ASP A 137 -9.47 -10.06 -3.37
C ASP A 137 -9.33 -8.53 -3.40
N PHE A 138 -8.76 -7.97 -2.34
CA PHE A 138 -8.11 -6.67 -2.42
C PHE A 138 -6.78 -6.80 -3.16
N ARG A 139 -6.56 -5.99 -4.20
CA ARG A 139 -5.33 -6.04 -5.01
C ARG A 139 -4.83 -4.65 -5.38
N ILE A 140 -3.55 -4.44 -5.19
CA ILE A 140 -2.77 -3.40 -5.87
C ILE A 140 -2.20 -4.07 -7.11
N TRP A 141 -2.56 -3.58 -8.29
CA TRP A 141 -2.08 -4.17 -9.55
C TRP A 141 -0.67 -3.72 -9.89
N ASN A 142 -0.29 -2.52 -9.43
CA ASN A 142 1.06 -2.00 -9.55
C ASN A 142 2.06 -2.88 -8.78
N ALA A 143 3.20 -3.16 -9.40
CA ALA A 143 4.29 -3.90 -8.75
C ALA A 143 4.98 -3.10 -7.63
N GLN A 144 4.95 -1.77 -7.72
CA GLN A 144 5.44 -0.81 -6.72
C GLN A 144 4.44 0.34 -6.65
N LEU A 145 4.30 0.98 -5.49
CA LEU A 145 3.38 2.12 -5.33
C LEU A 145 3.76 3.31 -6.21
N ILE A 146 5.05 3.56 -6.38
CA ILE A 146 5.58 4.65 -7.19
C ILE A 146 6.50 4.02 -8.24
N ARG A 147 6.13 4.16 -9.51
CA ARG A 147 6.91 3.70 -10.65
C ARG A 147 6.62 4.56 -11.87
N TYR A 148 7.60 4.71 -12.75
CA TYR A 148 7.42 5.42 -14.00
C TYR A 148 6.72 4.55 -15.06
N ALA A 149 5.94 5.19 -15.92
CA ALA A 149 5.26 4.56 -17.04
C ALA A 149 6.23 4.19 -18.18
N GLY A 150 5.80 3.25 -19.02
CA GLY A 150 6.49 2.85 -20.24
C GLY A 150 5.54 2.83 -21.43
N TYR A 151 5.90 3.50 -22.52
CA TYR A 151 5.07 3.63 -23.71
C TYR A 151 5.76 2.98 -24.91
N ARG A 152 5.13 1.97 -25.51
CA ARG A 152 5.60 1.39 -26.77
C ARG A 152 5.41 2.40 -27.89
N GLU A 153 6.47 2.65 -28.65
CA GLU A 153 6.46 3.53 -29.81
C GLU A 153 6.23 2.72 -31.11
N PRO A 154 5.75 3.35 -32.20
CA PRO A 154 5.48 2.66 -33.47
C PRO A 154 6.70 1.98 -34.11
N ASP A 155 7.91 2.46 -33.80
CA ASP A 155 9.17 1.89 -34.28
C ASP A 155 9.67 0.69 -33.46
N GLY A 156 8.92 0.30 -32.41
CA GLY A 156 9.24 -0.79 -31.50
C GLY A 156 10.11 -0.39 -30.31
N SER A 157 10.57 0.87 -30.24
CA SER A 157 11.24 1.40 -29.06
C SER A 157 10.25 1.65 -27.91
N VAL A 158 10.77 1.97 -26.72
CA VAL A 158 9.95 2.30 -25.55
C VAL A 158 10.40 3.63 -24.95
N LEU A 159 9.45 4.56 -24.79
CA LEU A 159 9.62 5.78 -24.02
C LEU A 159 9.31 5.51 -22.54
N GLY A 160 10.20 5.91 -21.63
CA GLY A 160 10.01 5.71 -20.17
C GLY A 160 10.66 4.42 -19.66
N ASP A 161 9.97 3.70 -18.76
CA ASP A 161 10.43 2.42 -18.18
C ASP A 161 9.87 1.21 -18.96
N PRO A 162 10.70 0.45 -19.72
CA PRO A 162 10.25 -0.73 -20.46
C PRO A 162 9.60 -1.81 -19.61
N ALA A 163 9.96 -1.91 -18.33
CA ALA A 163 9.39 -2.92 -17.44
C ALA A 163 8.01 -2.52 -16.86
N SER A 164 7.48 -1.36 -17.25
CA SER A 164 6.15 -0.88 -16.90
C SER A 164 5.16 -0.88 -18.08
N VAL A 165 5.55 -1.29 -19.29
CA VAL A 165 4.70 -1.18 -20.49
C VAL A 165 3.33 -1.82 -20.29
N ASP A 166 3.28 -3.07 -19.82
CA ASP A 166 2.02 -3.80 -19.68
C ASP A 166 1.07 -3.11 -18.67
N ILE A 167 1.59 -2.64 -17.54
CA ILE A 167 0.76 -1.94 -16.54
C ILE A 167 0.36 -0.54 -17.02
N THR A 168 1.22 0.14 -17.80
CA THR A 168 0.90 1.42 -18.44
C THR A 168 -0.26 1.27 -19.42
N GLU A 169 -0.24 0.24 -20.28
CA GLU A 169 -1.33 -0.05 -21.22
C GLU A 169 -2.65 -0.35 -20.49
N LEU A 170 -2.58 -1.11 -19.38
CA LEU A 170 -3.75 -1.34 -18.51
C LEU A 170 -4.28 -0.02 -17.92
N CYS A 171 -3.42 0.85 -17.40
CA CYS A 171 -3.86 2.16 -16.91
C CYS A 171 -4.54 2.99 -18.02
N VAL A 172 -4.00 3.00 -19.25
CA VAL A 172 -4.67 3.69 -20.37
C VAL A 172 -6.03 3.07 -20.68
N HIS A 173 -6.11 1.74 -20.71
CA HIS A 173 -7.37 1.02 -20.94
C HIS A 173 -8.45 1.37 -19.90
N TYR A 174 -8.06 1.50 -18.62
CA TYR A 174 -8.96 1.88 -17.52
C TYR A 174 -9.16 3.40 -17.39
N GLY A 175 -8.76 4.19 -18.38
CA GLY A 175 -9.13 5.61 -18.52
C GLY A 175 -8.07 6.62 -18.12
N TRP A 176 -6.82 6.20 -17.85
CA TRP A 176 -5.73 7.14 -17.66
C TRP A 176 -5.31 7.79 -18.98
N SER A 177 -5.23 9.13 -18.99
CA SER A 177 -4.68 9.89 -20.12
C SER A 177 -3.23 10.29 -19.82
N PRO A 178 -2.24 9.58 -20.37
CA PRO A 178 -0.84 9.80 -20.03
C PRO A 178 -0.29 11.12 -20.62
N PRO A 179 0.58 11.84 -19.89
CA PRO A 179 1.32 12.98 -20.44
C PRO A 179 2.30 12.60 -21.57
N ARG A 180 2.79 11.35 -21.55
CA ARG A 180 3.82 10.81 -22.45
C ARG A 180 5.21 11.44 -22.28
N GLY A 181 5.61 11.68 -21.04
CA GLY A 181 6.98 12.00 -20.65
C GLY A 181 7.83 10.77 -20.33
N ARG A 182 9.13 10.96 -20.18
CA ARG A 182 10.08 9.89 -19.84
C ARG A 182 9.96 9.42 -18.37
N PHE A 183 9.42 10.28 -17.49
CA PHE A 183 9.35 10.05 -16.04
C PHE A 183 7.93 10.32 -15.52
N ASP A 184 6.92 9.86 -16.26
CA ASP A 184 5.53 9.99 -15.82
C ASP A 184 5.24 8.98 -14.71
N VAL A 185 4.85 9.46 -13.53
CA VAL A 185 4.46 8.60 -12.41
C VAL A 185 3.14 7.91 -12.75
N LEU A 186 3.12 6.58 -12.65
CA LEU A 186 1.91 5.79 -12.86
C LEU A 186 0.85 6.11 -11.80
N PRO A 187 -0.44 6.13 -12.18
CA PRO A 187 -1.50 6.07 -11.18
C PRO A 187 -1.54 4.69 -10.53
N LEU A 188 -2.23 4.59 -9.40
CA LEU A 188 -2.53 3.31 -8.78
C LEU A 188 -3.76 2.68 -9.42
N LEU A 189 -3.66 1.41 -9.79
CA LEU A 189 -4.76 0.59 -10.25
C LEU A 189 -5.17 -0.36 -9.11
N LEU A 190 -6.28 -0.05 -8.46
CA LEU A 190 -6.69 -0.64 -7.19
C LEU A 190 -8.00 -1.41 -7.34
N GLN A 191 -8.08 -2.58 -6.73
CA GLN A 191 -9.23 -3.46 -6.79
C GLN A 191 -9.73 -3.81 -5.39
N SER A 192 -11.04 -3.78 -5.22
CA SER A 192 -11.75 -4.38 -4.08
C SER A 192 -12.46 -5.68 -4.51
N PRO A 193 -12.90 -6.52 -3.56
CA PRO A 193 -13.49 -7.81 -3.88
C PRO A 193 -14.75 -7.81 -4.75
N GLU A 194 -15.50 -6.72 -4.74
CA GLU A 194 -16.84 -6.63 -5.35
C GLU A 194 -16.84 -5.86 -6.67
N ARG A 195 -15.71 -5.23 -7.03
CA ARG A 195 -15.61 -4.35 -8.20
C ARG A 195 -14.35 -4.68 -9.03
N GLY A 196 -14.40 -4.34 -10.32
CA GLY A 196 -13.20 -4.27 -11.15
C GLY A 196 -12.23 -3.19 -10.65
N PRO A 197 -11.01 -3.12 -11.17
CA PRO A 197 -10.03 -2.14 -10.71
C PRO A 197 -10.41 -0.72 -11.14
N ASP A 198 -10.11 0.25 -10.28
CA ASP A 198 -10.26 1.67 -10.52
C ASP A 198 -8.91 2.38 -10.50
N ILE A 199 -8.81 3.49 -11.25
CA ILE A 199 -7.59 4.29 -11.36
C ILE A 199 -7.59 5.45 -10.38
N PHE A 200 -6.47 5.61 -9.67
CA PHE A 200 -6.24 6.70 -8.74
C PHE A 200 -4.88 7.37 -9.03
N PRO A 201 -4.86 8.57 -9.64
CA PRO A 201 -3.65 9.37 -9.74
C PRO A 201 -3.09 9.72 -8.37
N LEU A 202 -1.78 9.52 -8.17
CA LEU A 202 -1.11 9.94 -6.93
C LEU A 202 -0.99 11.47 -6.90
N PRO A 203 -1.24 12.13 -5.75
CA PRO A 203 -0.92 13.54 -5.58
C PRO A 203 0.58 13.77 -5.73
N GLU A 204 0.99 14.78 -6.49
CA GLU A 204 2.40 15.03 -6.78
C GLU A 204 3.20 15.36 -5.50
N GLU A 205 2.55 16.01 -4.53
CA GLU A 205 3.16 16.46 -3.29
C GLU A 205 3.61 15.32 -2.35
N ILE A 206 3.11 14.11 -2.54
CA ILE A 206 3.50 12.94 -1.73
C ILE A 206 4.59 12.10 -2.42
N VAL A 207 4.90 12.38 -3.68
CA VAL A 207 5.88 11.66 -4.50
C VAL A 207 7.19 12.43 -4.53
N LEU A 208 8.10 12.09 -3.61
CA LEU A 208 9.44 12.67 -3.58
C LEU A 208 10.29 12.15 -4.74
N GLN A 209 10.76 13.05 -5.60
CA GLN A 209 11.67 12.75 -6.70
C GLN A 209 12.99 13.51 -6.52
N VAL A 210 14.10 12.92 -6.97
CA VAL A 210 15.44 13.51 -6.87
C VAL A 210 16.00 13.71 -8.27
N PRO A 211 16.21 14.96 -8.73
CA PRO A 211 16.90 15.21 -9.99
C PRO A 211 18.35 14.73 -9.86
N LEU A 212 18.79 13.92 -10.82
CA LEU A 212 20.14 13.39 -10.82
C LEU A 212 21.10 14.40 -11.45
N SER A 213 22.14 14.78 -10.71
CA SER A 213 23.25 15.58 -11.20
C SER A 213 24.58 14.92 -10.83
N HIS A 214 25.60 15.21 -11.62
CA HIS A 214 26.97 14.82 -11.30
C HIS A 214 27.59 15.88 -10.37
N PRO A 215 28.38 15.51 -9.35
CA PRO A 215 28.96 16.46 -8.40
C PRO A 215 30.06 17.38 -8.96
N THR A 216 30.46 17.18 -10.22
CA THR A 216 31.47 17.99 -10.94
C THR A 216 30.93 18.47 -12.26
#